data_AF-A0A5E4M1C7-F1
#
_entry.id   AF-A0A5E4M1C7-F1
#
_cell.length_a   1.000
_cell.length_b   1.000
_cell.length_c   1.000
_cell.angle_alpha   90.00
_cell.angle_beta   90.00
_cell.angle_gamma   90.00
#
_symmetry.space_group_name_H-M   'P 1'
#
loop_
_entity.id
_entity.type
_entity.pdbx_description
1 polymer ?
#
loop_
_entity_poly.entity_id
_entity_poly.type
_entity_poly.pdbx_seq_one_letter_code
_entity_poly.pdbx_strand_id
1 'polypeptide(L)'
;MWAAMVENDYILDNILPGHIPTGFDLQRNLWCIFNRIRTSHGRCADSLHKWGMRNSPECDCGADKQTIYHIAFVCPIYAYRGLRIDCLTTSSTFIK
;
A
#
# COMPACT_ATOMS: atom_id res chain seq x y z
N MET A 1 6.01 -16.82 -11.98
CA MET A 1 6.17 -16.51 -10.54
C MET A 1 5.41 -15.23 -10.18
N TRP A 2 4.08 -15.20 -10.43
CA TRP A 2 3.16 -14.09 -10.15
C TRP A 2 1.99 -14.54 -9.24
N ALA A 3 2.08 -15.75 -8.67
CA ALA A 3 0.99 -16.38 -7.94
C ALA A 3 1.13 -16.31 -6.41
N ALA A 4 2.30 -15.92 -5.86
CA ALA A 4 2.56 -16.05 -4.43
C ALA A 4 2.24 -14.79 -3.59
N MET A 5 1.68 -13.72 -4.18
CA MET A 5 1.28 -12.51 -3.44
C MET A 5 -0.25 -12.31 -3.39
N VAL A 6 -1.02 -13.32 -3.81
CA VAL A 6 -2.49 -13.37 -3.77
C VAL A 6 -2.95 -14.48 -2.81
N GLU A 7 -2.27 -14.64 -1.67
CA GLU A 7 -2.68 -15.62 -0.63
C GLU A 7 -3.02 -14.96 0.71
N ASN A 8 -3.24 -13.64 0.72
CA ASN A 8 -3.83 -12.95 1.87
C ASN A 8 -4.89 -11.95 1.38
N ASP A 9 -5.83 -12.47 0.60
CA ASP A 9 -6.87 -11.69 -0.09
C ASP A 9 -8.11 -11.43 0.77
N TYR A 10 -8.08 -11.69 2.09
CA TYR A 10 -9.17 -11.34 3.02
C TYR A 10 -9.55 -9.84 3.04
N ILE A 11 -8.70 -8.97 2.47
CA ILE A 11 -8.95 -7.52 2.36
C ILE A 11 -9.69 -7.15 1.07
N LEU A 12 -9.55 -7.92 -0.02
CA LEU A 12 -10.23 -7.68 -1.30
C LEU A 12 -11.42 -8.64 -1.53
N ASP A 13 -11.43 -9.81 -0.87
CA ASP A 13 -12.45 -10.85 -1.01
C ASP A 13 -13.83 -10.49 -0.42
N ASN A 14 -13.93 -9.36 0.30
CA ASN A 14 -15.20 -8.91 0.89
C ASN A 14 -15.86 -7.76 0.13
N ILE A 15 -15.46 -7.44 -1.11
CA ILE A 15 -16.20 -6.50 -1.95
C ILE A 15 -17.39 -7.23 -2.58
N LEU A 16 -18.37 -7.61 -1.75
CA LEU A 16 -19.69 -7.96 -2.23
C LEU A 16 -20.27 -6.76 -3.00
N PRO A 17 -21.08 -6.98 -4.05
CA PRO A 17 -21.78 -5.88 -4.73
C PRO A 17 -22.57 -5.05 -3.70
N GLY A 18 -22.17 -3.79 -3.51
CA GLY A 18 -22.77 -2.89 -2.51
C GLY A 18 -21.98 -2.74 -1.19
N HIS A 19 -20.87 -3.44 -1.00
CA HIS A 19 -20.00 -3.24 0.16
C HIS A 19 -19.08 -2.03 -0.04
N ILE A 20 -19.24 -1.03 0.83
CA ILE A 20 -18.37 0.15 0.89
C ILE A 20 -17.05 -0.27 1.55
N PRO A 21 -15.89 -0.19 0.87
CA PRO A 21 -14.66 -0.62 1.50
C PRO A 21 -14.28 0.31 2.66
N THR A 22 -13.62 -0.25 3.67
CA THR A 22 -13.28 0.45 4.91
C THR A 22 -12.45 1.71 4.63
N GLY A 23 -12.80 2.83 5.27
CA GLY A 23 -12.11 4.11 5.07
C GLY A 23 -12.61 4.92 3.86
N PHE A 24 -13.72 4.55 3.22
CA PHE A 24 -14.36 5.36 2.17
C PHE A 24 -14.80 6.75 2.66
N ASP A 25 -15.07 6.87 3.95
CA ASP A 25 -15.40 8.11 4.66
C ASP A 25 -14.19 9.03 4.91
N LEU A 26 -12.96 8.55 4.67
CA LEU A 26 -11.75 9.35 4.82
C LEU A 26 -11.67 10.46 3.77
N GLN A 27 -10.88 11.49 4.08
CA GLN A 27 -10.53 12.50 3.08
C GLN A 27 -9.97 11.84 1.82
N ARG A 28 -10.30 12.41 0.65
CA ARG A 28 -9.97 11.83 -0.67
C ARG A 28 -8.49 11.46 -0.82
N ASN A 29 -7.59 12.29 -0.30
CA ASN A 29 -6.15 12.03 -0.31
C ASN A 29 -5.78 10.72 0.43
N LEU A 30 -6.29 10.53 1.65
CA LEU A 30 -6.06 9.35 2.47
C LEU A 30 -6.70 8.11 1.83
N TRP A 31 -7.95 8.23 1.39
CA TRP A 31 -8.65 7.16 0.67
C TRP A 31 -7.86 6.67 -0.55
N CYS A 32 -7.34 7.60 -1.36
CA CYS A 32 -6.50 7.26 -2.51
C CYS A 32 -5.20 6.56 -2.10
N ILE A 33 -4.55 6.97 -1.00
CA ILE A 33 -3.33 6.31 -0.50
C ILE A 33 -3.64 4.89 -0.04
N PHE A 34 -4.72 4.70 0.74
CA PHE A 34 -5.15 3.39 1.21
C PHE A 34 -5.42 2.43 0.06
N ASN A 35 -6.14 2.87 -0.97
CA ASN A 35 -6.42 2.02 -2.12
C ASN A 35 -5.17 1.67 -2.93
N ARG A 36 -4.19 2.57 -3.02
CA ARG A 36 -2.88 2.28 -3.61
C ARG A 36 -2.16 1.18 -2.83
N ILE A 37 -2.23 1.21 -1.49
CA ILE A 37 -1.65 0.17 -0.63
C ILE A 37 -2.38 -1.17 -0.81
N ARG A 38 -3.72 -1.18 -0.77
CA ARG A 38 -4.54 -2.38 -0.95
C ARG A 38 -4.30 -3.08 -2.28
N THR A 39 -4.22 -2.30 -3.35
CA THR A 39 -3.97 -2.83 -4.70
C THR A 39 -2.48 -3.02 -5.01
N SER A 40 -1.58 -2.70 -4.06
CA SER A 40 -0.13 -2.70 -4.29
C SER A 40 0.32 -1.87 -5.50
N HIS A 41 -0.46 -0.86 -5.92
CA HIS A 41 -0.18 0.00 -7.06
C HIS A 41 0.01 1.46 -6.64
N GLY A 42 1.20 2.02 -6.87
CA GLY A 42 1.57 3.33 -6.33
C GLY A 42 2.76 3.93 -7.02
N ARG A 43 3.08 5.17 -6.65
CA ARG A 43 4.23 5.92 -7.19
C ARG A 43 5.50 5.57 -6.43
N CYS A 44 5.87 4.29 -6.41
CA CYS A 44 7.11 3.80 -5.81
C CYS A 44 8.25 3.77 -6.85
N ALA A 45 9.51 3.77 -6.41
CA ALA A 45 10.65 3.81 -7.32
C ALA A 45 10.67 2.66 -8.33
N ASP A 46 10.21 1.46 -7.95
CA ASP A 46 10.07 0.32 -8.89
C ASP A 46 9.12 0.63 -10.05
N SER A 47 7.97 1.26 -9.76
CA SER A 47 7.00 1.65 -10.80
C SER A 47 7.52 2.82 -11.65
N LEU A 48 8.14 3.82 -11.02
CA LEU A 48 8.73 4.96 -11.74
C LEU A 48 9.89 4.53 -12.64
N HIS A 49 10.69 3.55 -12.22
CA HIS A 49 11.76 2.98 -13.02
C HIS A 49 11.21 2.22 -14.23
N LYS A 50 10.17 1.38 -14.03
CA LYS A 50 9.46 0.70 -15.12
C LYS A 50 8.88 1.67 -16.15
N TRP A 51 8.47 2.86 -15.73
CA TRP A 51 7.96 3.92 -16.62
C TRP A 51 9.06 4.81 -17.21
N GLY A 52 10.34 4.53 -16.94
CA GLY A 52 11.46 5.35 -17.44
C GLY A 52 11.56 6.74 -16.80
N MET A 53 10.83 6.99 -15.70
CA MET A 53 10.85 8.27 -14.98
C MET A 53 11.93 8.33 -13.91
N ARG A 54 12.55 7.19 -13.56
CA ARG A 54 13.65 7.08 -12.60
C ARG A 54 14.71 6.11 -13.11
N ASN A 55 15.98 6.43 -12.87
CA ASN A 55 17.12 5.63 -13.34
C ASN A 55 17.29 4.31 -12.57
N SER A 56 16.86 4.25 -11.31
CA SER A 56 16.99 3.07 -10.44
C SER A 56 15.68 2.76 -9.70
N PRO A 57 15.32 1.48 -9.54
CA PRO A 57 14.17 1.03 -8.75
C PRO A 57 14.45 0.99 -7.24
N GLU A 58 15.68 1.28 -6.81
CA GLU A 58 16.14 1.14 -5.43
C GLU A 58 15.45 2.12 -4.47
N CYS A 59 15.33 1.69 -3.22
CA CYS A 59 14.85 2.50 -2.11
C CYS A 59 16.01 3.25 -1.45
N ASP A 60 15.73 4.43 -0.89
CA ASP A 60 16.72 5.24 -0.17
C ASP A 60 17.31 4.54 1.07
N CYS A 61 16.65 3.48 1.57
CA CYS A 61 17.17 2.62 2.63
C CYS A 61 18.22 1.59 2.16
N GLY A 62 18.54 1.55 0.87
CA GLY A 62 19.49 0.60 0.27
C GLY A 62 18.87 -0.73 -0.18
N ALA A 63 17.54 -0.87 -0.17
CA ALA A 63 16.88 -2.05 -0.73
C ALA A 63 16.81 -1.99 -2.26
N ASP A 64 17.07 -3.11 -2.93
CA ASP A 64 17.12 -3.24 -4.40
C ASP A 64 15.87 -2.71 -5.12
N LYS A 65 14.70 -2.85 -4.49
CA LYS A 65 13.42 -2.41 -5.06
C LYS A 65 12.54 -1.74 -4.02
N GLN A 66 12.15 -0.52 -4.30
CA GLN A 66 11.12 0.19 -3.56
C GLN A 66 9.74 -0.19 -4.11
N THR A 67 9.06 -1.14 -3.46
CA THR A 67 7.64 -1.45 -3.70
C THR A 67 6.75 -0.77 -2.67
N ILE A 68 5.43 -0.71 -2.88
CA ILE A 68 4.52 -0.22 -1.84
C ILE A 68 4.60 -1.09 -0.59
N TYR A 69 4.63 -2.41 -0.74
CA TYR A 69 4.78 -3.31 0.39
C TYR A 69 6.04 -2.98 1.19
N HIS A 70 7.16 -2.74 0.49
CA HIS A 70 8.39 -2.33 1.13
C HIS A 70 8.20 -1.00 1.89
N ILE A 71 7.72 0.06 1.24
CA ILE A 71 7.54 1.38 1.89
C ILE A 71 6.60 1.27 3.11
N ALA A 72 5.49 0.55 2.98
CA ALA A 72 4.43 0.52 3.99
C ALA A 72 4.80 -0.36 5.20
N PHE A 73 5.51 -1.48 5.00
CA PHE A 73 5.63 -2.52 6.03
C PHE A 73 7.04 -3.02 6.31
N VAL A 74 8.03 -2.74 5.45
CA VAL A 74 9.40 -3.29 5.60
C VAL A 74 10.47 -2.21 5.75
N CYS A 75 10.29 -1.08 5.08
CA CYS A 75 11.29 -0.03 4.99
C CYS A 75 11.65 0.51 6.37
N PRO A 76 12.93 0.47 6.79
CA PRO A 76 13.33 0.97 8.11
C PRO A 76 13.12 2.48 8.27
N ILE A 77 13.03 3.21 7.15
CA ILE A 77 12.84 4.67 7.12
C ILE A 77 11.35 5.04 7.17
N TYR A 78 10.53 4.37 6.36
CA TYR A 78 9.15 4.81 6.08
C TYR A 78 8.06 3.87 6.61
N ALA A 79 8.39 2.63 6.98
CA ALA A 79 7.38 1.64 7.33
C ALA A 79 6.58 2.06 8.57
N TYR A 80 5.28 1.79 8.49
CA TYR A 80 4.39 1.94 9.62
C TYR A 80 4.75 0.90 10.69
N ARG A 81 4.96 1.35 11.92
CA ARG A 81 5.41 0.49 13.04
C ARG A 81 4.27 -0.15 13.83
N GLY A 82 3.01 0.18 13.54
CA GLY A 82 1.85 -0.44 14.17
C GLY A 82 1.43 -1.75 13.50
N LEU A 83 0.28 -2.30 13.88
CA LEU A 83 -0.21 -3.52 13.24
C LEU A 83 -0.56 -3.24 11.78
N ARG A 84 -0.27 -4.23 10.93
CA ARG A 84 -0.56 -4.15 9.50
C ARG A 84 -2.06 -3.94 9.22
N ILE A 85 -2.92 -4.51 10.07
CA ILE A 85 -4.37 -4.32 9.99
C ILE A 85 -4.74 -2.86 10.24
N ASP A 86 -4.13 -2.20 11.22
CA ASP A 86 -4.41 -0.79 11.53
C ASP A 86 -4.09 0.12 10.33
N CYS A 87 -2.99 -0.14 9.63
CA CYS A 87 -2.64 0.58 8.40
C CYS A 87 -3.66 0.37 7.25
N LEU A 88 -4.40 -0.74 7.26
CA LEU A 88 -5.30 -1.15 6.18
C LEU A 88 -6.79 -0.98 6.51
N THR A 89 -7.14 -0.79 7.78
CA THR A 89 -8.52 -0.76 8.25
C THR A 89 -8.84 0.39 9.20
N THR A 90 -7.90 1.30 9.50
CA THR A 90 -8.19 2.42 10.41
C THR A 90 -9.40 3.21 9.90
N SER A 91 -10.54 2.99 10.57
CA SER A 91 -11.66 3.90 10.53
C SER A 91 -11.18 5.26 11.04
N SER A 92 -11.83 6.31 10.58
CA SER A 92 -11.62 7.74 10.85
C SER A 92 -11.41 8.18 12.32
N THR A 93 -11.29 7.25 13.27
CA THR A 93 -11.20 7.50 14.72
C THR A 93 -9.78 7.73 15.25
N PHE A 94 -8.72 7.44 14.47
CA PHE A 94 -7.32 7.52 14.93
C PHE A 94 -6.50 8.67 14.33
N ILE A 95 -7.11 9.57 13.56
CA ILE A 95 -6.47 10.80 13.11
C ILE A 95 -7.20 11.97 13.79
N LYS A 96 -6.74 12.32 14.99
CA LYS A 96 -6.99 13.62 15.63
C LYS A 96 -5.67 14.35 15.78
#